data_AF-A0A2M7QN46-F1
#
_entry.id   AF-A0A2M7QN46-F1
#
_cell.length_a   1.000
_cell.length_b   1.000
_cell.length_c   1.000
_cell.angle_alpha   90.00
_cell.angle_beta   90.00
_cell.angle_gamma   90.00
#
_symmetry.space_group_name_H-M   'P 1'
#
loop_
_entity.id
_entity.type
_entity.pdbx_description
1 polymer ?
#
loop_
_entity_poly.entity_id
_entity_poly.type
_entity_poly.pdbx_seq_one_letter_code
_entity_poly.pdbx_strand_id
1 'polypeptide(L)'
;MSNPDGADLDPVETREWLDAIEDVIARDGGARAHYLLDRTVAAARENGASLPFGATTAYVNTIPPDQQPEYPGHLEMEWRIRTINRWNAMATVVRRNKESSEYGGHIASFASSAALYDIGLNHFWRTRTDTHGGDLVFFQGHAIPGIYARSFMEGRISAERLDNFRAETGGEGLPSYPHPWLMPDYWQFPTVSMGLGPLMAIYQARFMKYMHNRGHIDMADRKV
;
A
#
# COMPACT_ATOMS: atom_id res chain seq x y z
N MET A 1 -1.59 27.73 10.24
CA MET A 1 -2.98 27.75 10.73
C MET A 1 -3.40 29.21 10.80
N SER A 2 -3.98 29.73 9.73
CA SER A 2 -4.61 31.05 9.72
C SER A 2 -6.04 30.86 10.20
N ASN A 3 -6.42 31.54 11.27
CA ASN A 3 -7.78 31.57 11.78
C ASN A 3 -8.64 32.43 10.81
N PRO A 4 -9.69 31.89 10.15
CA PRO A 4 -10.54 32.68 9.27
C PRO A 4 -11.81 33.16 10.00
N ASP A 5 -11.80 33.31 11.33
CA ASP A 5 -12.89 34.00 12.03
C ASP A 5 -12.77 35.52 11.83
N GLY A 6 -12.89 35.96 10.57
CA GLY A 6 -13.65 37.18 10.31
C GLY A 6 -15.11 36.78 10.53
N ALA A 7 -15.84 37.53 11.37
CA ALA A 7 -17.24 37.24 11.65
C ALA A 7 -18.00 36.95 10.34
N ASP A 8 -18.65 35.79 10.27
CA ASP A 8 -19.52 35.40 9.16
C ASP A 8 -20.46 36.58 8.86
N LEU A 9 -20.39 37.08 7.62
CA LEU A 9 -21.04 38.33 7.23
C LEU A 9 -22.55 38.19 7.25
N ASP A 10 -23.06 36.99 6.95
CA ASP A 10 -24.45 36.62 7.08
C ASP A 10 -24.58 35.13 7.49
N PRO A 11 -24.64 34.85 8.81
CA PRO A 11 -24.78 33.49 9.31
C PRO A 11 -26.08 32.79 8.89
N VAL A 12 -27.11 33.55 8.51
CA VAL A 12 -28.39 33.01 8.06
C VAL A 12 -28.22 32.48 6.64
N GLU A 13 -27.64 33.28 5.74
CA GLU A 13 -27.33 32.83 4.38
C GLU A 13 -26.41 31.60 4.41
N THR A 14 -25.32 31.64 5.18
CA THR A 14 -24.41 30.50 5.32
C THR A 14 -25.15 29.23 5.80
N ARG A 15 -26.10 29.37 6.75
CA ARG A 15 -26.93 28.26 7.22
C ARG A 15 -27.83 27.72 6.10
N GLU A 16 -28.50 28.59 5.35
CA GLU A 16 -29.37 28.18 4.25
C GLU A 16 -28.63 27.38 3.18
N TRP A 17 -27.39 27.77 2.84
CA TRP A 17 -26.56 27.02 1.90
C TRP A 17 -26.16 25.63 2.44
N LEU A 18 -25.81 25.54 3.72
CA LEU A 18 -25.48 24.25 4.36
C LEU A 18 -26.71 23.34 4.39
N ASP A 19 -27.84 23.86 4.87
CA ASP A 19 -29.11 23.12 4.97
C ASP A 19 -29.56 22.64 3.57
N ALA A 20 -29.40 23.45 2.53
CA ALA A 20 -29.72 23.06 1.16
C ALA A 20 -28.86 21.88 0.65
N ILE A 21 -27.57 21.85 0.99
CA ILE A 21 -26.68 20.75 0.60
C ILE A 21 -27.06 19.48 1.40
N GLU A 22 -27.32 19.61 2.69
CA GLU A 22 -27.76 18.49 3.54
C GLU A 22 -29.07 17.89 3.02
N ASP A 23 -30.03 18.72 2.64
CA ASP A 23 -31.31 18.29 2.05
C ASP A 23 -31.11 17.52 0.73
N VAL A 24 -30.19 17.98 -0.14
CA VAL A 24 -29.85 17.27 -1.38
C VAL A 24 -29.20 15.92 -1.08
N ILE A 25 -28.28 15.86 -0.12
CA ILE A 25 -27.63 14.59 0.26
C ILE A 25 -28.69 13.62 0.80
N ALA A 26 -29.61 14.09 1.63
CA ALA A 26 -30.66 13.28 2.22
C ALA A 26 -31.67 12.74 1.19
N ARG A 27 -32.02 13.53 0.16
CA ARG A 27 -33.03 13.17 -0.85
C ARG A 27 -32.46 12.46 -2.08
N ASP A 28 -31.37 13.00 -2.62
CA ASP A 28 -30.83 12.63 -3.94
C ASP A 28 -29.42 12.00 -3.86
N GLY A 29 -28.81 11.98 -2.68
CA GLY A 29 -27.53 11.33 -2.40
C GLY A 29 -26.28 12.17 -2.69
N GLY A 30 -25.13 11.67 -2.23
CA GLY A 30 -23.85 12.38 -2.28
C GLY A 30 -23.35 12.70 -3.68
N ALA A 31 -23.62 11.84 -4.68
CA ALA A 31 -23.23 12.09 -6.07
C ALA A 31 -23.92 13.34 -6.65
N ARG A 32 -25.20 13.57 -6.30
CA ARG A 32 -25.94 14.76 -6.73
C ARG A 32 -25.42 16.02 -6.04
N ALA A 33 -25.15 15.95 -4.74
CA ALA A 33 -24.56 17.05 -4.00
C ALA A 33 -23.19 17.46 -4.57
N HIS A 34 -22.32 16.48 -4.87
CA HIS A 34 -21.02 16.72 -5.50
C HIS A 34 -21.17 17.43 -6.86
N TYR A 35 -22.08 16.94 -7.71
CA TYR A 35 -22.36 17.58 -9.00
C TYR A 35 -22.82 19.04 -8.85
N LEU A 36 -23.70 19.34 -7.89
CA LEU A 36 -24.16 20.71 -7.66
C LEU A 36 -23.03 21.61 -7.16
N LEU A 37 -22.22 21.12 -6.22
CA LEU A 37 -21.06 21.86 -5.72
C LEU A 37 -20.06 22.18 -6.83
N ASP A 38 -19.75 21.23 -7.71
CA ASP A 38 -18.86 21.46 -8.86
C ASP A 38 -19.40 22.56 -9.79
N ARG A 39 -20.71 22.55 -10.05
CA ARG A 39 -21.36 23.57 -10.89
C ARG A 39 -21.34 24.95 -10.23
N THR A 40 -21.60 25.03 -8.94
CA THR A 40 -21.56 26.28 -8.16
C THR A 40 -20.14 26.85 -8.13
N VAL A 41 -19.14 26.00 -7.88
CA VAL A 41 -17.71 26.38 -7.92
C VAL A 41 -17.30 26.87 -9.31
N ALA A 42 -17.73 26.19 -10.38
CA ALA A 42 -17.46 26.61 -11.75
C ALA A 42 -18.08 27.99 -12.05
N ALA A 43 -19.36 28.20 -11.69
CA ALA A 43 -20.04 29.48 -11.87
C ALA A 43 -19.35 30.61 -11.07
N ALA A 44 -18.92 30.34 -9.84
CA ALA A 44 -18.19 31.30 -9.02
C ALA A 44 -16.85 31.71 -9.68
N ARG A 45 -16.12 30.73 -10.24
CA ARG A 45 -14.87 31.01 -10.99
C ARG A 45 -15.10 31.86 -12.24
N GLU A 46 -16.14 31.55 -13.01
CA GLU A 46 -16.52 32.34 -14.20
C GLU A 46 -16.85 33.79 -13.84
N ASN A 47 -17.38 34.03 -12.65
CA ASN A 47 -17.72 35.36 -12.13
C ASN A 47 -16.59 36.00 -11.30
N GLY A 48 -15.36 35.51 -11.41
CA GLY A 48 -14.16 36.15 -10.85
C GLY A 48 -13.80 35.77 -9.42
N ALA A 49 -14.49 34.80 -8.81
CA ALA A 49 -14.10 34.29 -7.49
C ALA A 49 -12.81 33.44 -7.59
N SER A 50 -11.79 33.83 -6.84
CA SER A 50 -10.56 33.03 -6.68
C SER A 50 -10.80 31.96 -5.63
N LEU A 51 -11.29 30.79 -6.05
CA LEU A 51 -11.42 29.63 -5.17
C LEU A 51 -10.11 28.84 -5.17
N PRO A 52 -9.40 28.72 -4.03
CA PRO A 52 -8.26 27.84 -3.94
C PRO A 52 -8.72 26.42 -4.28
N PHE A 53 -8.09 25.78 -5.27
CA PHE A 53 -8.33 24.38 -5.56
C PHE A 53 -7.93 23.56 -4.32
N GLY A 54 -8.93 23.04 -3.60
CA GLY A 54 -8.72 22.10 -2.51
C GLY A 54 -8.33 20.75 -3.08
N ALA A 55 -7.03 20.50 -3.26
CA ALA A 55 -6.50 19.20 -3.70
C ALA A 55 -6.63 18.10 -2.63
N THR A 56 -7.19 18.43 -1.47
CA THR A 56 -7.20 17.57 -0.27
C THR A 56 -8.63 17.32 0.20
N THR A 57 -8.93 16.07 0.48
CA THR A 57 -10.15 15.66 1.18
C THR A 57 -9.99 15.84 2.70
N ALA A 58 -11.08 15.69 3.46
CA ALA A 58 -11.02 15.67 4.92
C ALA A 58 -10.08 14.57 5.44
N TYR A 59 -9.48 14.80 6.62
CA TYR A 59 -8.57 13.85 7.28
C TYR A 59 -9.35 12.73 7.98
N VAL A 60 -10.09 11.97 7.18
CA VAL A 60 -10.91 10.81 7.56
C VAL A 60 -10.76 9.70 6.52
N ASN A 61 -11.27 8.51 6.81
CA ASN A 61 -11.26 7.40 5.86
C ASN A 61 -12.09 7.74 4.62
N THR A 62 -11.54 7.47 3.43
CA THR A 62 -12.25 7.68 2.14
C THR A 62 -13.46 6.75 1.98
N ILE A 63 -13.40 5.54 2.53
CA ILE A 63 -14.51 4.57 2.52
C ILE A 63 -15.19 4.58 3.90
N PRO A 64 -16.46 4.98 4.00
CA PRO A 64 -17.19 5.01 5.26
C PRO A 64 -17.66 3.60 5.70
N PRO A 65 -17.99 3.37 6.99
CA PRO A 65 -18.35 2.05 7.51
C PRO A 65 -19.54 1.36 6.82
N ASP A 66 -20.52 2.13 6.35
CA ASP A 66 -21.69 1.64 5.63
C ASP A 66 -21.40 1.15 4.19
N GLN A 67 -20.27 1.61 3.61
CA GLN A 67 -19.77 1.14 2.32
C GLN A 67 -18.61 0.14 2.47
N GLN A 68 -18.23 -0.20 3.70
CA GLN A 68 -17.16 -1.16 3.94
C GLN A 68 -17.66 -2.58 3.60
N PRO A 69 -16.97 -3.32 2.72
CA PRO A 69 -17.33 -4.69 2.43
C PRO A 69 -17.11 -5.59 3.64
N GLU A 70 -17.84 -6.70 3.68
CA GLU A 70 -17.60 -7.75 4.67
C GLU A 70 -16.18 -8.32 4.52
N TYR A 71 -15.55 -8.61 5.66
CA TYR A 71 -14.20 -9.15 5.65
C TYR A 71 -14.23 -10.64 5.25
N PRO A 72 -13.51 -11.06 4.20
CA PRO A 72 -13.64 -12.43 3.68
C PRO A 72 -12.89 -13.49 4.50
N GLY A 73 -11.99 -13.08 5.41
CA GLY A 73 -11.08 -13.96 6.13
C GLY A 73 -11.44 -14.20 7.59
N HIS A 74 -10.60 -14.98 8.28
CA HIS A 74 -10.75 -15.25 9.71
C HIS A 74 -9.82 -14.37 10.54
N LEU A 75 -10.35 -13.25 11.05
CA LEU A 75 -9.57 -12.20 11.71
C LEU A 75 -8.65 -12.71 12.83
N GLU A 76 -9.14 -13.61 13.70
CA GLU A 76 -8.33 -14.14 14.81
C GLU A 76 -7.15 -15.00 14.33
N MET A 77 -7.38 -15.86 13.34
CA MET A 77 -6.34 -16.71 12.75
C MET A 77 -5.28 -15.85 12.06
N GLU A 78 -5.71 -14.89 11.26
CA GLU A 78 -4.79 -13.98 10.55
C GLU A 78 -4.01 -13.10 11.53
N TRP A 79 -4.64 -12.62 12.61
CA TRP A 79 -3.94 -11.91 13.68
C TRP A 79 -2.85 -12.78 14.33
N ARG A 80 -3.14 -14.06 14.58
CA ARG A 80 -2.20 -15.01 15.18
C ARG A 80 -1.02 -15.30 14.23
N ILE A 81 -1.30 -15.55 12.95
CA ILE A 81 -0.28 -15.72 11.90
C ILE A 81 0.60 -14.48 11.80
N ARG A 82 0.00 -13.29 11.71
CA ARG A 82 0.73 -12.01 11.62
C ARG A 82 1.60 -11.74 12.85
N THR A 83 1.14 -12.12 14.03
CA THR A 83 1.92 -11.96 15.27
C THR A 83 3.15 -12.86 15.29
N ILE A 84 3.00 -14.12 14.86
CA ILE A 84 4.14 -15.04 14.69
C ILE A 84 5.11 -14.51 13.63
N ASN A 85 4.59 -14.00 12.51
CA ASN A 85 5.42 -13.43 11.45
C ASN A 85 6.24 -12.21 11.95
N ARG A 86 5.61 -11.29 12.69
CA ARG A 86 6.30 -10.16 13.34
C ARG A 86 7.40 -10.62 14.28
N TRP A 87 7.14 -11.66 15.09
CA TRP A 87 8.14 -12.23 15.99
C TRP A 87 9.34 -12.78 15.22
N ASN A 88 9.10 -13.62 14.21
CA ASN A 88 10.15 -14.21 13.39
C ASN A 88 10.97 -13.14 12.65
N ALA A 89 10.33 -12.10 12.14
CA ALA A 89 11.01 -10.99 11.46
C ALA A 89 11.96 -10.24 12.40
N MET A 90 11.49 -9.91 13.61
CA MET A 90 12.32 -9.29 14.64
C MET A 90 13.47 -10.22 15.07
N ALA A 91 13.15 -11.51 15.32
CA ALA A 91 14.13 -12.50 15.75
C ALA A 91 15.24 -12.69 14.72
N THR A 92 14.91 -12.70 13.43
CA THR A 92 15.88 -12.76 12.32
C THR A 92 16.93 -11.64 12.42
N VAL A 93 16.47 -10.40 12.60
CA VAL A 93 17.36 -9.24 12.73
C VAL A 93 18.16 -9.31 14.03
N VAL A 94 17.50 -9.56 15.16
CA VAL A 94 18.16 -9.57 16.49
C VAL A 94 19.22 -10.67 16.58
N ARG A 95 18.92 -11.87 16.08
CA ARG A 95 19.88 -12.99 16.09
C ARG A 95 21.14 -12.64 15.31
N ARG A 96 21.00 -12.07 14.11
CA ARG A 96 22.19 -11.68 13.33
C ARG A 96 23.02 -10.60 14.02
N ASN A 97 22.36 -9.64 14.67
CA ASN A 97 23.05 -8.58 15.39
C ASN A 97 23.74 -9.05 16.68
N LYS A 98 23.46 -10.28 17.17
CA LYS A 98 24.24 -10.89 18.26
C LYS A 98 25.63 -11.36 17.80
N GLU A 99 25.79 -11.72 16.53
CA GLU A 99 27.10 -12.05 15.94
C GLU A 99 27.92 -10.77 15.71
N SER A 100 27.29 -9.73 15.15
CA SER A 100 27.87 -8.40 15.02
C SER A 100 26.78 -7.36 14.72
N SER A 101 26.85 -6.20 15.37
CA SER A 101 25.94 -5.08 15.12
C SER A 101 26.08 -4.48 13.70
N GLU A 102 27.21 -4.73 13.03
CA GLU A 102 27.48 -4.18 11.69
C GLU A 102 26.61 -4.80 10.60
N TYR A 103 25.98 -5.95 10.86
CA TYR A 103 25.00 -6.51 9.93
C TYR A 103 23.77 -5.62 9.80
N GLY A 104 23.37 -4.94 10.88
CA GLY A 104 22.19 -4.07 10.91
C GLY A 104 20.88 -4.81 10.60
N GLY A 105 19.90 -4.08 10.05
CA GLY A 105 18.57 -4.60 9.72
C GLY A 105 17.46 -3.79 10.37
N HIS A 106 16.27 -3.80 9.76
CA HIS A 106 15.17 -2.92 10.14
C HIS A 106 14.03 -3.72 10.74
N ILE A 107 13.62 -3.36 11.96
CA ILE A 107 12.50 -4.01 12.67
C ILE A 107 11.23 -3.15 12.55
N ALA A 108 11.36 -1.84 12.80
CA ALA A 108 10.24 -0.92 12.87
C ALA A 108 9.46 -0.80 11.56
N SER A 109 10.17 -0.79 10.41
CA SER A 109 9.55 -0.62 9.09
C SER A 109 8.56 -1.74 8.75
N PHE A 110 8.91 -3.01 9.05
CA PHE A 110 7.96 -4.10 8.88
C PHE A 110 6.88 -4.08 9.96
N ALA A 111 7.22 -3.78 11.20
CA ALA A 111 6.24 -3.75 12.29
C ALA A 111 5.11 -2.72 12.06
N SER A 112 5.38 -1.57 11.45
CA SER A 112 4.34 -0.60 11.10
C SER A 112 3.46 -1.04 9.92
N SER A 113 4.01 -1.82 8.99
CA SER A 113 3.34 -2.21 7.73
C SER A 113 2.85 -3.67 7.68
N ALA A 114 3.09 -4.48 8.71
CA ALA A 114 2.81 -5.91 8.65
C ALA A 114 1.33 -6.26 8.48
N ALA A 115 0.40 -5.40 8.91
CA ALA A 115 -1.02 -5.60 8.61
C ALA A 115 -1.31 -5.44 7.11
N LEU A 116 -0.75 -4.41 6.47
CA LEU A 116 -0.88 -4.19 5.02
C LEU A 116 -0.35 -5.39 4.22
N TYR A 117 0.85 -5.88 4.56
CA TYR A 117 1.43 -7.04 3.88
C TYR A 117 0.64 -8.32 4.12
N ASP A 118 0.12 -8.54 5.32
CA ASP A 118 -0.67 -9.73 5.64
C ASP A 118 -2.02 -9.76 4.88
N ILE A 119 -2.70 -8.61 4.79
CA ILE A 119 -3.89 -8.46 3.94
C ILE A 119 -3.54 -8.75 2.48
N GLY A 120 -2.45 -8.16 1.97
CA GLY A 120 -1.98 -8.40 0.61
C GLY A 120 -1.72 -9.88 0.32
N LEU A 121 -1.02 -10.58 1.22
CA LEU A 121 -0.65 -11.98 1.08
C LEU A 121 -1.85 -12.94 1.20
N ASN A 122 -2.82 -12.66 2.07
CA ASN A 122 -3.96 -13.56 2.27
C ASN A 122 -5.06 -13.36 1.22
N HIS A 123 -5.28 -12.12 0.74
CA HIS A 123 -6.51 -11.77 0.01
C HIS A 123 -6.32 -11.15 -1.38
N PHE A 124 -5.11 -10.71 -1.75
CA PHE A 124 -4.92 -9.94 -2.99
C PHE A 124 -3.84 -10.48 -3.93
N TRP A 125 -2.61 -10.68 -3.43
CA TRP A 125 -1.47 -10.93 -4.28
C TRP A 125 -1.43 -12.36 -4.78
N ARG A 126 -1.48 -12.51 -6.10
CA ARG A 126 -1.48 -13.81 -6.76
C ARG A 126 -0.09 -14.16 -7.26
N THR A 127 0.32 -15.40 -7.00
CA THR A 127 1.53 -15.97 -7.61
C THR A 127 1.29 -16.26 -9.10
N ARG A 128 2.38 -16.55 -9.82
CA ARG A 128 2.32 -17.05 -11.18
C ARG A 128 1.80 -18.49 -11.18
N THR A 129 0.83 -18.78 -12.02
CA THR A 129 0.31 -20.12 -12.32
C THR A 129 0.34 -20.36 -13.83
N ASP A 130 -0.08 -21.54 -14.27
CA ASP A 130 -0.21 -21.85 -15.71
C ASP A 130 -1.25 -20.96 -16.42
N THR A 131 -2.19 -20.39 -15.66
CA THR A 131 -3.31 -19.59 -16.18
C THR A 131 -3.23 -18.10 -15.83
N HIS A 132 -2.33 -17.70 -14.92
CA HIS A 132 -2.22 -16.32 -14.47
C HIS A 132 -0.75 -15.91 -14.31
N GLY A 133 -0.35 -14.79 -14.91
CA GLY A 133 1.05 -14.34 -14.91
C GLY A 133 1.59 -13.83 -13.56
N GLY A 134 0.75 -13.77 -12.53
CA GLY A 134 1.08 -13.28 -11.19
C GLY A 134 1.11 -11.75 -11.08
N ASP A 135 0.78 -11.24 -9.90
CA ASP A 135 0.90 -9.81 -9.58
C ASP A 135 2.37 -9.45 -9.33
N LEU A 136 2.74 -8.20 -9.63
CA LEU A 136 4.11 -7.71 -9.62
C LEU A 136 4.34 -6.81 -8.41
N VAL A 137 4.70 -7.40 -7.27
CA VAL A 137 4.78 -6.67 -5.99
C VAL A 137 6.16 -6.05 -5.77
N PHE A 138 6.21 -4.73 -5.70
CA PHE A 138 7.42 -3.97 -5.38
C PHE A 138 7.58 -3.81 -3.86
N PHE A 139 7.95 -4.89 -3.17
CA PHE A 139 8.14 -4.90 -1.71
C PHE A 139 9.08 -3.78 -1.24
N GLN A 140 8.75 -3.09 -0.15
CA GLN A 140 9.64 -2.11 0.45
C GLN A 140 10.92 -2.80 0.94
N GLY A 141 12.10 -2.32 0.51
CA GLY A 141 13.37 -2.97 0.86
C GLY A 141 13.59 -3.14 2.36
N HIS A 142 13.21 -2.16 3.17
CA HIS A 142 13.37 -2.21 4.62
C HIS A 142 12.35 -3.12 5.35
N ALA A 143 11.33 -3.63 4.65
CA ALA A 143 10.32 -4.51 5.23
C ALA A 143 10.63 -6.00 5.01
N ILE A 144 11.69 -6.36 4.26
CA ILE A 144 11.93 -7.74 3.85
C ILE A 144 12.17 -8.78 4.95
N PRO A 145 12.66 -8.46 6.18
CA PRO A 145 12.73 -9.47 7.23
C PRO A 145 11.36 -10.11 7.49
N GLY A 146 10.28 -9.35 7.32
CA GLY A 146 8.91 -9.86 7.38
C GLY A 146 8.50 -10.79 6.25
N ILE A 147 9.07 -10.61 5.06
CA ILE A 147 8.81 -11.48 3.91
C ILE A 147 9.59 -12.78 4.03
N TYR A 148 10.85 -12.73 4.52
CA TYR A 148 11.59 -13.95 4.85
C TYR A 148 10.95 -14.73 5.99
N ALA A 149 10.52 -14.04 7.05
CA ALA A 149 9.80 -14.67 8.16
C ALA A 149 8.52 -15.38 7.71
N ARG A 150 7.72 -14.77 6.82
CA ARG A 150 6.56 -15.42 6.22
C ARG A 150 6.97 -16.64 5.40
N SER A 151 8.03 -16.53 4.61
CA SER A 151 8.50 -17.61 3.74
C SER A 151 9.07 -18.78 4.55
N PHE A 152 9.68 -18.51 5.71
CA PHE A 152 10.04 -19.54 6.69
C PHE A 152 8.81 -20.26 7.23
N MET A 153 7.75 -19.52 7.62
CA MET A 153 6.49 -20.12 8.08
C MET A 153 5.81 -20.96 7.00
N GLU A 154 6.00 -20.62 5.72
CA GLU A 154 5.52 -21.38 4.56
C GLU A 154 6.43 -22.54 4.17
N GLY A 155 7.56 -22.75 4.87
CA GLY A 155 8.52 -23.82 4.58
C GLY A 155 9.39 -23.58 3.34
N ARG A 156 9.42 -22.36 2.78
CA ARG A 156 10.23 -22.00 1.60
C ARG A 156 11.67 -21.59 1.96
N ILE A 157 11.90 -21.21 3.21
CA ILE A 157 13.22 -20.84 3.74
C ILE A 157 13.46 -21.67 5.00
N SER A 158 14.65 -22.26 5.14
CA SER A 158 15.01 -23.03 6.34
C SER A 158 15.43 -22.11 7.50
N ALA A 159 15.45 -22.65 8.72
CA ALA A 159 15.90 -21.89 9.88
C ALA A 159 17.37 -21.46 9.76
N GLU A 160 18.22 -22.33 9.20
CA GLU A 160 19.65 -22.08 8.99
C GLU A 160 19.88 -20.89 8.05
N ARG A 161 19.11 -20.84 6.95
CA ARG A 161 19.19 -19.73 6.00
C ARG A 161 18.67 -18.42 6.59
N LEU A 162 17.66 -18.49 7.46
CA LEU A 162 17.15 -17.33 8.20
C LEU A 162 18.19 -16.79 9.21
N ASP A 163 18.91 -17.68 9.91
CA ASP A 163 20.01 -17.31 10.82
C ASP A 163 21.21 -16.69 10.05
N ASN A 164 21.37 -17.01 8.77
CA ASN A 164 22.35 -16.40 7.85
C ASN A 164 21.87 -15.11 7.16
N PHE A 165 20.85 -14.43 7.69
CA PHE A 165 20.41 -13.13 7.18
C PHE A 165 21.57 -12.13 7.08
N ARG A 166 21.76 -11.51 5.91
CA ARG A 166 22.87 -10.59 5.58
C ARG A 166 24.27 -11.19 5.61
N ALA A 167 24.40 -12.52 5.64
CA ALA A 167 25.68 -13.22 5.57
C ALA A 167 25.71 -14.17 4.37
N GLU A 168 26.01 -13.62 3.20
CA GLU A 168 25.83 -14.32 1.91
C GLU A 168 27.13 -14.93 1.36
N THR A 169 28.29 -14.45 1.79
CA THR A 169 29.60 -14.83 1.21
C THR A 169 29.96 -16.31 1.42
N GLY A 170 29.40 -16.95 2.45
CA GLY A 170 29.58 -18.38 2.72
C GLY A 170 28.62 -19.31 1.97
N GLY A 171 27.72 -18.76 1.14
CA GLY A 171 26.56 -19.49 0.60
C GLY A 171 25.41 -19.57 1.61
N GLU A 172 24.22 -19.98 1.15
CA GLU A 172 23.03 -20.20 2.00
C GLU A 172 22.60 -19.00 2.89
N GLY A 173 22.97 -17.78 2.49
CA GLY A 173 22.53 -16.54 3.13
C GLY A 173 21.24 -15.99 2.54
N LEU A 174 20.76 -14.92 3.17
CA LEU A 174 19.66 -14.10 2.65
C LEU A 174 20.13 -12.66 2.41
N PRO A 175 19.89 -12.09 1.22
CA PRO A 175 20.26 -10.72 0.95
C PRO A 175 19.55 -9.74 1.85
N SER A 176 20.22 -8.61 2.08
CA SER A 176 19.74 -7.52 2.93
C SER A 176 18.48 -6.85 2.41
N TYR A 177 18.25 -6.87 1.09
CA TYR A 177 17.15 -6.24 0.35
C TYR A 177 16.76 -7.10 -0.87
N PRO A 178 15.68 -6.75 -1.61
CA PRO A 178 15.31 -7.46 -2.83
C PRO A 178 16.39 -7.32 -3.92
N HIS A 179 17.23 -8.33 -4.05
CA HIS A 179 18.31 -8.37 -5.03
C HIS A 179 18.17 -9.62 -5.91
N PRO A 180 17.51 -9.50 -7.08
CA PRO A 180 17.36 -10.62 -8.02
C PRO A 180 18.71 -11.22 -8.44
N TRP A 181 19.79 -10.42 -8.50
CA TRP A 181 21.12 -10.94 -8.79
C TRP A 181 21.65 -11.91 -7.71
N LEU A 182 21.36 -11.63 -6.43
CA LEU A 182 21.83 -12.43 -5.28
C LEU A 182 20.90 -13.60 -4.97
N MET A 183 19.62 -13.48 -5.30
CA MET A 183 18.61 -14.51 -5.04
C MET A 183 17.61 -14.60 -6.22
N PRO A 184 18.06 -15.13 -7.38
CA PRO A 184 17.34 -15.05 -8.66
C PRO A 184 16.01 -15.80 -8.68
N ASP A 185 15.90 -16.86 -7.89
CA ASP A 185 14.69 -17.68 -7.81
C ASP A 185 13.69 -17.17 -6.76
N TYR A 186 13.92 -15.98 -6.21
CA TYR A 186 13.09 -15.44 -5.12
C TYR A 186 12.72 -13.96 -5.33
N TRP A 187 13.70 -13.07 -5.52
CA TRP A 187 13.43 -11.64 -5.68
C TRP A 187 13.26 -11.25 -7.15
N GLN A 188 12.28 -10.38 -7.42
CA GLN A 188 11.97 -9.94 -8.78
C GLN A 188 12.35 -8.48 -9.05
N PHE A 189 12.12 -7.58 -8.09
CA PHE A 189 12.28 -6.13 -8.29
C PHE A 189 13.13 -5.50 -7.20
N PRO A 190 14.24 -4.79 -7.54
CA PRO A 190 15.06 -4.09 -6.56
C PRO A 190 14.45 -2.75 -6.16
N THR A 191 14.21 -2.54 -4.85
CA THR A 191 13.42 -1.39 -4.37
C THR A 191 14.08 -0.57 -3.27
N VAL A 192 15.23 -0.98 -2.75
CA VAL A 192 15.85 -0.31 -1.60
C VAL A 192 16.39 1.09 -1.93
N SER A 193 16.82 1.33 -3.17
CA SER A 193 17.15 2.67 -3.64
C SER A 193 15.86 3.45 -3.85
N MET A 194 15.54 4.29 -2.86
CA MET A 194 14.26 4.99 -2.77
C MET A 194 14.03 5.89 -4.00
N GLY A 195 12.77 5.92 -4.47
CA GLY A 195 12.37 6.64 -5.68
C GLY A 195 12.40 5.78 -6.95
N LEU A 196 13.31 4.81 -7.07
CA LEU A 196 13.35 3.92 -8.24
C LEU A 196 12.14 2.99 -8.29
N GLY A 197 11.73 2.42 -7.15
CA GLY A 197 10.59 1.49 -7.06
C GLY A 197 9.30 2.06 -7.67
N PRO A 198 8.81 3.22 -7.21
CA PRO A 198 7.61 3.85 -7.76
C PRO A 198 7.71 4.15 -9.27
N LEU A 199 8.84 4.70 -9.74
CA LEU A 199 9.04 4.99 -11.15
C LEU A 199 9.00 3.70 -11.99
N MET A 200 9.71 2.66 -11.56
CA MET A 200 9.71 1.37 -12.24
C MET A 200 8.33 0.73 -12.24
N ALA A 201 7.58 0.79 -11.13
CA ALA A 201 6.22 0.27 -11.06
C ALA A 201 5.28 0.93 -12.07
N ILE A 202 5.34 2.26 -12.22
CA ILE A 202 4.55 3.00 -13.22
C ILE A 202 4.88 2.52 -14.64
N TYR A 203 6.17 2.44 -14.97
CA TYR A 203 6.60 1.99 -16.30
C TYR A 203 6.36 0.50 -16.53
N GLN A 204 6.41 -0.34 -15.49
CA GLN A 204 6.09 -1.76 -15.55
C GLN A 204 4.60 -1.97 -15.85
N ALA A 205 3.71 -1.22 -15.19
CA ALA A 205 2.28 -1.25 -15.47
C ALA A 205 1.98 -0.79 -16.90
N ARG A 206 2.61 0.30 -17.34
CA ARG A 206 2.53 0.79 -18.72
C ARG A 206 3.01 -0.24 -19.73
N PHE A 207 4.16 -0.89 -19.46
CA PHE A 207 4.74 -1.87 -20.37
C PHE A 207 3.87 -3.14 -20.45
N MET A 208 3.30 -3.57 -19.34
CA MET A 208 2.35 -4.68 -19.31
C MET A 208 1.12 -4.40 -20.19
N LYS A 209 0.54 -3.20 -20.08
CA LYS A 209 -0.56 -2.74 -20.95
C LYS A 209 -0.13 -2.69 -22.43
N TYR A 210 1.07 -2.20 -22.70
CA TYR A 210 1.61 -2.17 -24.06
C TYR A 210 1.73 -3.57 -24.66
N MET A 211 2.34 -4.52 -23.94
CA MET A 211 2.53 -5.89 -24.40
C MET A 211 1.19 -6.60 -24.65
N HIS A 212 0.19 -6.34 -23.80
CA HIS A 212 -1.16 -6.86 -23.99
C HIS A 212 -1.83 -6.30 -25.24
N ASN A 213 -1.83 -4.97 -25.40
CA ASN A 213 -2.46 -4.32 -26.55
C ASN A 213 -1.78 -4.65 -27.88
N ARG A 214 -0.52 -5.11 -27.84
CA ARG A 214 0.24 -5.59 -29.00
C ARG A 214 0.07 -7.08 -29.27
N GLY A 215 -0.72 -7.80 -28.48
CA GLY A 215 -0.98 -9.23 -28.64
C GLY A 215 0.19 -10.13 -28.24
N HIS A 216 1.16 -9.61 -27.47
CA HIS A 216 2.32 -10.41 -27.03
C HIS A 216 2.05 -11.19 -25.75
N ILE A 217 1.17 -10.69 -24.87
CA ILE A 217 0.75 -11.37 -23.65
C ILE A 217 -0.76 -11.19 -23.44
N ASP A 218 -1.39 -12.11 -22.72
CA ASP A 218 -2.63 -11.78 -22.02
C ASP A 218 -2.27 -11.32 -20.60
N MET A 219 -2.54 -10.05 -20.29
CA MET A 219 -2.26 -9.52 -18.96
C MET A 219 -3.39 -9.78 -17.96
N ALA A 220 -4.56 -10.24 -18.42
CA ALA A 220 -5.76 -10.41 -17.62
C ALA A 220 -5.98 -9.23 -16.65
N ASP A 221 -6.20 -9.52 -15.36
CA ASP A 221 -6.35 -8.55 -14.28
C ASP A 221 -5.09 -8.43 -13.40
N ARG A 222 -3.91 -8.79 -13.92
CA ARG A 222 -2.62 -8.66 -13.21
C ARG A 222 -2.39 -7.23 -12.74
N LYS A 223 -1.89 -7.09 -11.51
CA LYS A 223 -1.61 -5.80 -10.86
C LYS A 223 -0.11 -5.58 -10.69
N VAL A 224 0.27 -4.30 -10.63
CA VAL A 224 1.59 -3.81 -10.18
C VAL A 224 1.37 -3.03 -8.90
#